data_AF-A0A9D1Q607-F1
#
_entry.id   AF-A0A9D1Q607-F1
#
_cell.length_a   1.000
_cell.length_b   1.000
_cell.length_c   1.000
_cell.angle_alpha   90.00
_cell.angle_beta   90.00
_cell.angle_gamma   90.00
#
_symmetry.space_group_name_H-M   'P 1'
#
loop_
_entity.id
_entity.type
_entity.pdbx_description
1 polymer ?
#
loop_
_entity_poly.entity_id
_entity_poly.type
_entity_poly.pdbx_seq_one_letter_code
_entity_poly.pdbx_strand_id
1 'polypeptide(L)'
;NGYIFGDHGRQFAAMSLQKRLEEGLRYASEIHPQVTEEFDNGYSVAWDKVPWILGGYSQWTPELREKYYRDLCEIDGRIALAGEHASYMNGWLEGAVTSSLDAIGRIHAKAIAK
;
A
#
# COMPACT_ATOMS: atom_id res chain seq x y z
N ASN A 1 -18.31 -3.43 6.69
CA ASN A 1 -16.98 -3.44 6.03
C ASN A 1 -16.56 -1.98 5.84
N GLY A 2 -15.33 -1.61 6.23
CA GLY A 2 -14.83 -0.23 6.16
C GLY A 2 -13.45 -0.18 5.52
N TYR A 3 -13.26 0.74 4.58
CA TYR A 3 -11.97 1.03 3.95
C TYR A 3 -11.68 2.52 4.11
N ILE A 4 -10.58 2.84 4.79
CA ILE A 4 -10.28 4.19 5.27
C ILE A 4 -8.85 4.54 4.86
N PHE A 5 -8.67 5.69 4.23
CA PHE A 5 -7.39 6.18 3.74
C PHE A 5 -7.20 7.66 4.08
N GLY A 6 -6.04 8.22 3.74
CA GLY A 6 -5.71 9.62 4.01
C GLY A 6 -5.63 9.93 5.51
N ASP A 7 -5.94 11.17 5.87
CA ASP A 7 -5.83 11.66 7.25
C ASP A 7 -6.75 10.90 8.21
N HIS A 8 -7.97 10.57 7.77
CA HIS A 8 -8.88 9.74 8.55
C HIS A 8 -8.33 8.33 8.76
N GLY A 9 -7.66 7.76 7.74
CA GLY A 9 -6.98 6.47 7.86
C GLY A 9 -5.90 6.49 8.94
N ARG A 10 -5.08 7.54 8.98
CA ARG A 10 -4.05 7.70 10.02
C ARG A 10 -4.64 7.88 11.42
N GLN A 11 -5.71 8.66 11.54
CA GLN A 11 -6.44 8.83 12.80
C GLN A 11 -7.01 7.49 13.30
N PHE A 12 -7.63 6.71 12.41
CA PHE A 12 -8.12 5.36 12.74
C PHE A 12 -6.97 4.42 13.12
N ALA A 13 -5.88 4.42 12.35
CA ALA A 13 -4.70 3.61 12.61
C ALA A 13 -4.07 3.92 13.98
N ALA A 14 -4.16 5.16 14.47
CA ALA A 14 -3.67 5.57 15.78
C ALA A 14 -4.44 4.93 16.94
N MET A 15 -5.72 4.59 16.76
CA MET A 15 -6.55 3.92 17.77
C MET A 15 -6.07 2.50 18.08
N SER A 16 -6.46 1.97 19.25
CA SER A 16 -6.33 0.55 19.57
C SER A 16 -7.23 -0.29 18.66
N LEU A 17 -6.92 -1.58 18.49
CA LEU A 17 -7.76 -2.50 17.72
C LEU A 17 -9.22 -2.47 18.22
N GLN A 18 -9.42 -2.57 19.54
CA GLN A 18 -10.75 -2.55 20.14
C GLN A 18 -11.52 -1.26 19.78
N LYS A 19 -10.87 -0.10 19.89
CA LYS A 19 -11.52 1.17 19.56
C LYS A 19 -11.84 1.31 18.07
N ARG A 20 -11.01 0.76 17.18
CA ARG A 20 -11.34 0.69 15.74
C ARG A 20 -12.58 -0.17 15.46
N LEU A 21 -12.74 -1.28 16.18
CA LEU A 21 -13.92 -2.14 16.04
C LEU A 21 -15.19 -1.44 16.57
N GLU A 22 -15.10 -0.80 17.74
CA GLU A 22 -16.21 -0.03 18.32
C GLU A 22 -16.67 1.10 17.40
N GLU A 23 -15.74 1.92 16.87
CA GLU A 23 -16.10 2.99 15.94
C GLU A 23 -16.65 2.43 14.63
N GLY A 24 -16.06 1.34 14.11
CA GLY A 24 -16.58 0.65 12.93
C GLY A 24 -18.02 0.18 13.10
N LEU A 25 -18.36 -0.39 14.25
CA LEU A 25 -19.72 -0.79 14.60
C LEU A 25 -20.65 0.40 14.78
N ARG A 26 -20.17 1.46 15.43
CA ARG A 26 -20.93 2.70 15.60
C ARG A 26 -21.34 3.27 14.24
N TYR A 27 -20.40 3.45 13.31
CA TYR A 27 -20.71 3.91 11.96
C TYR A 27 -21.60 2.93 11.19
N ALA A 28 -21.37 1.62 11.31
CA ALA A 28 -22.22 0.63 10.65
C ALA A 28 -23.68 0.70 11.16
N SER A 29 -23.87 0.95 12.46
CA SER A 29 -25.20 1.03 13.08
C SER A 29 -26.05 2.20 12.59
N GLU A 30 -25.42 3.26 12.07
CA GLU A 30 -26.12 4.41 11.46
C GLU A 30 -26.88 4.01 10.18
N ILE A 31 -26.46 2.93 9.51
CA ILE A 31 -27.08 2.41 8.29
C ILE A 31 -27.80 1.07 8.55
N HIS A 32 -27.23 0.25 9.44
CA HIS A 32 -27.70 -1.09 9.77
C HIS A 32 -27.83 -1.26 11.30
N PRO A 33 -28.96 -0.83 11.90
CA PRO A 33 -29.13 -0.81 13.35
C PRO A 33 -28.95 -2.19 14.02
N GLN A 34 -29.26 -3.28 13.33
CA GLN A 34 -29.14 -4.64 13.85
C GLN A 34 -27.68 -5.10 14.03
N VAL A 35 -26.71 -4.40 13.46
CA VAL A 35 -25.30 -4.82 13.46
C VAL A 35 -24.72 -4.95 14.88
N THR A 36 -25.24 -4.21 15.85
CA THR A 36 -24.77 -4.29 17.24
C THR A 36 -25.19 -5.57 17.94
N GLU A 37 -26.30 -6.19 17.52
CA GLU A 37 -26.77 -7.47 18.06
C GLU A 37 -26.19 -8.67 17.29
N GLU A 38 -25.98 -8.51 15.98
CA GLU A 38 -25.53 -9.59 15.10
C GLU A 38 -23.99 -9.70 14.98
N PHE A 39 -23.24 -8.75 15.53
CA PHE A 39 -21.78 -8.78 15.45
C PHE A 39 -21.18 -9.92 16.28
N ASP A 40 -20.53 -10.85 15.59
CA ASP A 40 -19.79 -11.94 16.21
C ASP A 40 -18.32 -11.57 16.47
N ASN A 41 -17.59 -11.17 15.42
CA ASN A 41 -16.18 -10.83 15.51
C ASN A 41 -15.74 -9.86 14.41
N GLY A 42 -14.53 -9.31 14.56
CA GLY A 42 -13.97 -8.40 13.58
C GLY A 42 -12.45 -8.31 13.66
N TYR A 43 -11.84 -7.93 12.54
CA TYR A 43 -10.41 -7.64 12.45
C TYR A 43 -10.21 -6.26 11.85
N SER A 44 -9.05 -5.66 12.12
CA SER A 44 -8.70 -4.36 11.56
C SER A 44 -7.19 -4.26 11.37
N VAL A 45 -6.79 -4.02 10.13
CA VAL A 45 -5.38 -3.84 9.75
C VAL A 45 -5.08 -2.35 9.63
N ALA A 46 -4.10 -1.89 10.41
CA ALA A 46 -3.51 -0.57 10.25
C ALA A 46 -2.18 -0.74 9.52
N TRP A 47 -2.19 -0.60 8.19
CA TRP A 47 -1.03 -0.86 7.33
C TRP A 47 0.22 -0.07 7.73
N ASP A 48 0.05 1.18 8.16
CA ASP A 48 1.11 2.05 8.69
C ASP A 48 1.85 1.46 9.90
N LYS A 49 1.22 0.55 10.65
CA LYS A 49 1.79 -0.10 11.84
C LYS A 49 2.35 -1.50 11.56
N VAL A 50 2.26 -2.01 10.33
CA VAL A 50 2.84 -3.30 9.94
C VAL A 50 4.33 -3.10 9.63
N PRO A 51 5.28 -3.63 10.42
CA PRO A 51 6.70 -3.24 10.35
C PRO A 51 7.38 -3.43 8.98
N TRP A 52 6.90 -4.38 8.18
CA TRP A 52 7.44 -4.70 6.86
C TRP A 52 6.63 -4.09 5.70
N ILE A 53 5.54 -3.36 5.98
CA ILE A 53 4.74 -2.68 4.94
C ILE A 53 4.79 -1.15 5.13
N LEU A 54 4.67 -0.66 6.37
CA LEU A 54 4.81 0.76 6.75
C LEU A 54 3.88 1.76 6.03
N GLY A 55 2.83 1.29 5.35
CA GLY A 55 1.89 2.13 4.62
C GLY A 55 0.91 1.31 3.78
N GLY A 56 -0.13 1.94 3.23
CA GLY A 56 -1.08 1.23 2.34
C GLY A 56 -0.49 0.94 0.96
N TYR A 57 0.04 1.97 0.31
CA TYR A 57 0.67 1.91 -1.01
C TYR A 57 1.43 3.23 -1.27
N SER A 58 2.40 3.18 -2.19
CA SER A 58 3.11 4.38 -2.63
C SER A 58 2.22 5.38 -3.36
N GLN A 59 2.49 6.67 -3.13
CA GLN A 59 1.86 7.77 -3.85
C GLN A 59 2.92 8.64 -4.50
N TRP A 60 2.64 9.05 -5.73
CA TRP A 60 3.49 9.93 -6.51
C TRP A 60 2.72 11.19 -6.86
N THR A 61 3.32 12.36 -6.63
CA THR A 61 2.88 13.57 -7.33
C THR A 61 3.52 13.59 -8.73
N PRO A 62 2.92 14.30 -9.71
CA PRO A 62 3.52 14.46 -11.03
C PRO A 62 4.96 14.99 -10.96
N GLU A 63 5.21 15.96 -10.09
CA GLU A 63 6.51 16.63 -9.94
C GLU A 63 7.57 15.68 -9.36
N LEU A 64 7.21 14.91 -8.33
CA LEU A 64 8.11 13.91 -7.76
C LEU A 64 8.40 12.78 -8.74
N ARG A 65 7.39 12.34 -9.51
CA ARG A 65 7.55 11.27 -10.49
C ARG A 65 8.48 11.71 -11.61
N GLU A 66 8.25 12.88 -12.19
CA GLU A 66 9.12 13.44 -13.23
C GLU A 66 10.57 13.56 -12.76
N LYS A 67 10.75 13.98 -11.51
CA LYS A 67 12.09 14.21 -10.94
C LYS A 67 12.84 12.93 -10.58
N TYR A 68 12.16 11.91 -10.05
CA TYR A 68 12.81 10.79 -9.35
C TYR A 68 12.49 9.39 -9.88
N TYR A 69 11.44 9.24 -10.69
CA TYR A 69 10.99 7.89 -11.08
C TYR A 69 11.99 7.16 -11.96
N ARG A 70 12.67 7.89 -12.86
CA ARG A 70 13.72 7.29 -13.71
C ARG A 70 14.84 6.71 -12.84
N ASP A 71 15.34 7.51 -11.90
CA ASP A 71 16.44 7.10 -11.02
C ASP A 71 16.04 5.90 -10.13
N LEU A 72 14.79 5.86 -9.63
CA LEU A 72 14.25 4.69 -8.91
C LEU A 72 14.28 3.41 -9.76
N CYS A 73 13.98 3.55 -11.06
CA CYS A 73 13.89 2.43 -12.00
C CYS A 73 15.22 2.14 -12.72
N GLU A 74 16.34 2.78 -12.38
CA GLU A 74 17.65 2.44 -12.95
C GLU A 74 18.35 1.33 -12.14
N ILE A 75 19.39 0.71 -12.72
CA ILE A 75 20.26 -0.22 -11.97
C ILE A 75 21.48 0.56 -11.46
N ASP A 76 21.54 0.80 -10.16
CA ASP A 76 22.69 1.42 -9.51
C ASP A 76 23.70 0.35 -9.06
N GLY A 77 24.83 0.25 -9.76
CA GLY A 77 25.87 -0.73 -9.47
C GLY A 77 25.36 -2.17 -9.52
N ARG A 78 25.11 -2.77 -8.36
CA ARG A 78 24.58 -4.14 -8.17
C ARG A 78 23.16 -4.16 -7.60
N ILE A 79 22.52 -3.00 -7.50
CA ILE A 79 21.19 -2.83 -6.90
C ILE A 79 20.19 -2.56 -8.03
N ALA A 80 19.08 -3.30 -8.00
CA ALA A 80 17.92 -3.06 -8.83
C ALA A 80 16.69 -3.10 -7.92
N LEU A 81 15.78 -2.16 -8.11
CA LEU A 81 14.55 -2.05 -7.33
C LEU A 81 13.35 -2.46 -8.20
N ALA A 82 12.37 -3.09 -7.55
CA ALA A 82 11.09 -3.48 -8.11
C ALA A 82 10.04 -3.48 -7.00
N GLY A 83 8.77 -3.34 -7.38
CA GLY A 83 7.65 -3.20 -6.46
C GLY A 83 6.59 -2.26 -7.02
N GLU A 84 5.43 -2.16 -6.37
CA GLU A 84 4.33 -1.34 -6.89
C GLU A 84 4.73 0.13 -7.06
N HIS A 85 5.63 0.61 -6.20
CA HIS A 85 6.23 1.95 -6.22
C HIS A 85 7.17 2.21 -7.40
N ALA A 86 7.72 1.16 -8.02
CA ALA A 86 8.55 1.21 -9.22
C ALA A 86 7.74 0.91 -10.49
N SER A 87 6.45 1.26 -10.48
CA SER A 87 5.53 1.08 -11.62
C SER A 87 4.67 2.33 -11.87
N TYR A 88 3.94 2.36 -12.98
CA TYR A 88 2.86 3.33 -13.22
C TYR A 88 1.51 2.87 -12.67
N MET A 89 1.43 1.65 -12.12
CA MET A 89 0.21 1.06 -11.56
C MET A 89 0.35 0.92 -10.03
N ASN A 90 0.65 2.04 -9.37
CA ASN A 90 0.87 2.09 -7.92
C ASN A 90 -0.36 1.57 -7.16
N GLY A 91 -0.13 0.88 -6.05
CA GLY A 91 -1.19 0.29 -5.21
C GLY A 91 -1.83 -0.98 -5.78
N TRP A 92 -1.35 -1.49 -6.91
CA TRP A 92 -1.84 -2.72 -7.53
C TRP A 92 -0.76 -3.80 -7.57
N LEU A 93 -1.19 -5.06 -7.40
CA LEU A 93 -0.33 -6.22 -7.61
C LEU A 93 0.22 -6.29 -9.04
N GLU A 94 -0.58 -5.88 -10.04
CA GLU A 94 -0.15 -5.72 -11.43
C GLU A 94 1.11 -4.86 -11.54
N GLY A 95 1.18 -3.74 -10.81
CA GLY A 95 2.35 -2.85 -10.78
C GLY A 95 3.59 -3.53 -10.18
N ALA A 96 3.40 -4.32 -9.12
CA ALA A 96 4.50 -5.09 -8.52
C ALA A 96 5.02 -6.18 -9.48
N VAL A 97 4.14 -6.90 -10.17
CA VAL A 97 4.53 -7.95 -11.12
C VAL A 97 5.22 -7.37 -12.35
N THR A 98 4.64 -6.33 -12.95
CA THR A 98 5.18 -5.72 -14.17
C THR A 98 6.53 -5.03 -13.92
N SER A 99 6.70 -4.33 -12.80
CA SER A 99 8.01 -3.77 -12.42
C SER A 99 9.06 -4.85 -12.16
N SER A 100 8.67 -6.01 -11.61
CA SER A 100 9.58 -7.14 -11.43
C SER A 100 10.06 -7.70 -12.77
N LEU A 101 9.17 -7.83 -13.76
CA LEU A 101 9.55 -8.29 -15.10
C LEU A 101 10.49 -7.29 -15.80
N ASP A 102 10.22 -6.00 -15.66
CA ASP A 102 11.10 -4.94 -16.16
C ASP A 102 12.50 -4.99 -15.51
N ALA A 103 12.57 -5.07 -14.19
CA ALA A 103 13.84 -5.16 -13.47
C ALA A 103 14.64 -6.41 -13.86
N ILE A 104 13.98 -7.57 -14.00
CA ILE A 104 14.60 -8.81 -14.49
C ILE A 104 15.18 -8.61 -15.90
N GLY A 105 14.41 -7.98 -16.80
CA GLY A 105 14.86 -7.67 -18.16
C GLY A 105 16.11 -6.79 -18.18
N ARG A 106 16.12 -5.70 -17.39
CA ARG A 106 17.28 -4.81 -17.26
C ARG A 106 18.51 -5.53 -16.69
N ILE A 107 18.32 -6.37 -15.66
CA ILE A 107 19.41 -7.17 -15.06
C ILE A 107 19.98 -8.13 -16.09
N HIS A 108 19.13 -8.84 -16.83
CA HIS A 108 19.55 -9.77 -17.88
C HIS A 108 20.37 -9.06 -18.96
N ALA A 109 19.87 -7.94 -19.49
CA ALA A 109 20.57 -7.13 -20.48
C ALA A 109 21.96 -6.67 -19.98
N LYS A 110 22.05 -6.22 -18.73
CA LYS A 110 23.33 -5.81 -18.12
C LYS A 110 24.31 -6.98 -17.96
N ALA A 111 23.82 -8.18 -17.68
CA ALA A 111 24.65 -9.36 -17.50
C ALA A 111 25.28 -9.85 -18.82
N ILE A 112 24.54 -9.75 -19.94
CA ILE A 112 25.00 -10.20 -21.26
C ILE A 112 25.77 -9.14 -22.06
N ALA A 113 25.72 -7.87 -21.65
CA ALA A 113 26.46 -6.78 -22.30
C ALA A 113 27.96 -6.73 -21.90
N LYS A 114 28.42 -7.69 -21.09
CA LYS A 114 29.82 -7.93 -20.76
C LYS A 114 30.40 -8.99 -21.69
#